data_AF-A0A0F8ZX37-F1
#
_entry.id   AF-A0A0F8ZX37-F1
#
_cell.length_a   1.000
_cell.length_b   1.000
_cell.length_c   1.000
_cell.angle_alpha   90.00
_cell.angle_beta   90.00
_cell.angle_gamma   90.00
#
_symmetry.space_group_name_H-M   'P 1'
#
loop_
_entity.id
_entity.type
_entity.pdbx_description
1 polymer ?
#
loop_
_entity_poly.entity_id
_entity_poly.type
_entity_poly.pdbx_seq_one_letter_code
_entity_poly.pdbx_strand_id
1 'polypeptide(L)'
;IPKQVKLDMINYETQNMVVAKEYIENREYLFNTDPLYTLEEGEEYTAIQVDVLAREDYQFTYKLTDHDGNPIKDSIIWMQLGFVAKSEAKFLNDRAIIEELEAYPYYESLGTDLYTANGPGLGPNKMFGRPLTYQTKDISNYYGPYVWDYRVTDEYGEVSFDLSFDEDYFYDSVQAFGSMESIQSVEDVVLYMRIISTQFDWDEFAIQNPEQYKFSENGMIYDGSTKLVGYDDTALNLQDQTYIEGILRFYKGDIAVATSDYLSYDLPDPDIDPTYEDLQISLYVTEADPIPTAVSTTLDSLTKVYTASELEALPINILDEGITYSVLLDVLDVSGNNRFHTELPITPTIDGGIISLGGDEVENIISSLPPGVNTINLQVKESNYYKKSPIITMPLEIRSPNYFKFGEKNTKIDLINPFVSAWGSSFDGEDFMKFESNYPHLIGTLWIDPDF
;
A
#
# COMPACT_ATOMS: atom_id res chain seq x y z
N ILE A 1 -3.98 -1.64 45.45
CA ILE A 1 -3.81 -2.50 44.26
C ILE A 1 -4.50 -1.74 43.14
N PRO A 2 -3.75 -1.29 42.12
CA PRO A 2 -4.32 -0.61 40.96
C PRO A 2 -5.39 -1.48 40.29
N LYS A 3 -6.36 -0.86 39.61
CA LYS A 3 -7.34 -1.59 38.79
C LYS A 3 -6.60 -2.12 37.56
N GLN A 4 -6.55 -3.43 37.39
CA GLN A 4 -5.92 -4.05 36.22
C GLN A 4 -6.78 -3.80 34.98
N VAL A 5 -6.12 -3.45 33.89
CA VAL A 5 -6.74 -3.02 32.64
C VAL A 5 -6.00 -3.63 31.47
N LYS A 6 -6.69 -3.81 30.36
CA LYS A 6 -6.17 -4.39 29.13
C LYS A 6 -6.56 -3.53 27.94
N LEU A 7 -5.59 -3.30 27.05
CA LEU A 7 -5.79 -2.67 25.75
C LEU A 7 -5.80 -3.73 24.64
N ASP A 8 -6.73 -3.62 23.70
CA ASP A 8 -6.77 -4.48 22.51
C ASP A 8 -7.09 -3.68 21.24
N MET A 9 -6.55 -4.10 20.11
CA MET A 9 -6.90 -3.56 18.79
C MET A 9 -8.12 -4.31 18.24
N ILE A 10 -9.10 -3.56 17.75
CA ILE A 10 -10.40 -4.07 17.28
C ILE A 10 -10.76 -3.45 15.91
N ASN A 11 -11.79 -3.99 15.26
CA ASN A 11 -12.37 -3.46 14.01
C ASN A 11 -11.40 -3.31 12.81
N TYR A 12 -10.27 -4.02 12.83
CA TYR A 12 -9.29 -3.97 11.74
C TYR A 12 -9.64 -4.88 10.56
N GLU A 13 -10.48 -5.91 10.76
CA GLU A 13 -10.85 -6.90 9.73
C GLU A 13 -11.68 -6.32 8.57
N THR A 14 -12.17 -5.08 8.70
CA THR A 14 -12.97 -4.41 7.66
C THR A 14 -12.13 -3.56 6.71
N GLN A 15 -10.81 -3.55 6.87
CA GLN A 15 -9.86 -2.73 6.11
C GLN A 15 -8.83 -3.64 5.43
N ASN A 16 -8.09 -3.12 4.45
CA ASN A 16 -6.99 -3.82 3.76
C ASN A 16 -5.75 -3.97 4.67
N MET A 17 -5.96 -4.56 5.85
CA MET A 17 -4.99 -4.68 6.92
C MET A 17 -4.94 -6.13 7.41
N VAL A 18 -3.74 -6.58 7.76
CA VAL A 18 -3.52 -7.84 8.46
C VAL A 18 -2.86 -7.54 9.80
N VAL A 19 -3.47 -8.03 10.88
CA VAL A 19 -2.96 -7.83 12.24
C VAL A 19 -2.63 -9.18 12.85
N ALA A 20 -1.36 -9.39 13.16
CA ALA A 20 -0.92 -10.46 14.05
C ALA A 20 -0.74 -9.87 15.46
N LYS A 21 -1.43 -10.43 16.45
CA LYS A 21 -1.35 -9.98 17.85
C LYS A 21 -1.08 -11.13 18.80
N GLU A 22 -0.23 -10.89 19.80
CA GLU A 22 0.07 -11.83 20.87
C GLU A 22 0.02 -11.08 22.20
N TYR A 23 -0.85 -11.54 23.10
CA TYR A 23 -0.94 -11.01 24.46
C TYR A 23 -0.12 -11.89 25.40
N ILE A 24 0.78 -11.25 26.15
CA ILE A 24 1.68 -11.89 27.10
C ILE A 24 1.38 -11.33 28.48
N GLU A 25 0.84 -12.19 29.35
CA GLU A 25 0.43 -11.81 30.72
C GLU A 25 1.61 -11.46 31.63
N ASN A 26 2.75 -12.13 31.44
CA ASN A 26 3.95 -11.90 32.24
C ASN A 26 5.14 -11.76 31.30
N ARG A 27 5.61 -10.53 31.12
CA ARG A 27 6.80 -10.25 30.33
C ARG A 27 8.03 -10.90 30.96
N GLU A 28 8.78 -11.66 30.15
CA GLU A 28 10.05 -12.27 30.55
C GLU A 28 11.19 -11.76 29.66
N TYR A 29 12.31 -11.39 30.27
CA TYR A 29 13.53 -11.00 29.55
C TYR A 29 14.52 -12.17 29.55
N LEU A 30 14.64 -12.86 28.41
CA LEU A 30 15.44 -14.10 28.32
C LEU A 30 16.95 -13.87 28.21
N PHE A 31 17.38 -12.74 27.64
CA PHE A 31 18.79 -12.48 27.31
C PHE A 31 19.39 -11.28 28.04
N ASN A 32 18.59 -10.53 28.81
CA ASN A 32 19.06 -9.42 29.63
C ASN A 32 18.65 -9.65 31.10
N THR A 33 19.64 -9.65 32.00
CA THR A 33 19.45 -9.87 33.43
C THR A 33 19.80 -8.65 34.28
N ASP A 34 20.12 -7.52 33.64
CA ASP A 34 20.42 -6.29 34.37
C ASP A 34 19.09 -5.61 34.77
N PRO A 35 18.83 -5.40 36.08
CA PRO A 35 17.56 -4.87 36.59
C PRO A 35 17.17 -3.49 36.05
N LEU A 36 18.11 -2.71 35.50
CA LEU A 36 17.81 -1.43 34.87
C LEU A 36 17.17 -1.56 33.48
N TYR A 37 17.18 -2.77 32.91
CA TYR A 37 16.63 -3.07 31.58
C TYR A 37 15.48 -4.09 31.62
N THR A 38 15.11 -4.53 32.81
CA THR A 38 14.00 -5.47 33.06
C THR A 38 12.96 -4.84 33.99
N LEU A 39 12.83 -3.51 33.97
CA LEU A 39 11.95 -2.77 34.89
C LEU A 39 10.48 -3.17 34.74
N GLU A 40 10.08 -3.58 33.54
CA GLU A 40 8.73 -4.02 33.18
C GLU A 40 8.60 -5.56 33.24
N GLU A 41 9.58 -6.28 33.81
CA GLU A 41 9.50 -7.74 33.96
C GLU A 41 8.29 -8.12 34.83
N GLY A 42 7.48 -9.06 34.34
CA GLY A 42 6.23 -9.47 34.99
C GLY A 42 5.04 -8.54 34.71
N GLU A 43 5.19 -7.47 33.92
CA GLU A 43 4.06 -6.69 33.42
C GLU A 43 3.44 -7.34 32.17
N GLU A 44 2.16 -7.06 31.93
CA GLU A 44 1.48 -7.53 30.73
C GLU A 44 1.82 -6.68 29.50
N TYR A 45 1.78 -7.30 28.32
CA TYR A 45 1.89 -6.54 27.07
C TYR A 45 1.24 -7.23 25.88
N THR A 46 0.85 -6.44 24.90
CA THR A 46 0.37 -6.94 23.60
C THR A 46 1.36 -6.58 22.51
N ALA A 47 2.00 -7.59 21.92
CA ALA A 47 2.81 -7.45 20.72
C ALA A 47 1.90 -7.39 19.48
N ILE A 48 2.16 -6.46 18.57
CA ILE A 48 1.46 -6.40 17.27
C ILE A 48 2.43 -6.38 16.08
N GLN A 49 2.00 -7.00 14.99
CA GLN A 49 2.54 -6.72 13.66
C GLN A 49 1.36 -6.36 12.78
N VAL A 50 1.43 -5.18 12.19
CA VAL A 50 0.42 -4.65 11.28
C VAL A 50 1.01 -4.59 9.87
N ASP A 51 0.32 -5.20 8.92
CA ASP A 51 0.68 -5.20 7.51
C ASP A 51 -0.45 -4.47 6.76
N VAL A 52 -0.13 -3.38 6.06
CA VAL A 52 -1.07 -2.48 5.34
C VAL A 52 -0.64 -2.23 3.90
N LEU A 53 -1.56 -1.79 3.04
CA LEU A 53 -1.22 -1.23 1.73
C LEU A 53 -0.72 0.22 1.86
N ALA A 54 0.24 0.58 1.03
CA ALA A 54 0.71 1.97 0.93
C ALA A 54 -0.33 2.85 0.22
N ARG A 55 -0.33 4.16 0.51
CA ARG A 55 -1.24 5.16 -0.09
C ARG A 55 -2.74 4.93 0.21
N GLU A 56 -3.03 4.30 1.33
CA GLU A 56 -4.38 4.14 1.84
C GLU A 56 -4.60 4.87 3.17
N ASP A 57 -5.87 5.19 3.45
CA ASP A 57 -6.33 5.70 4.72
C ASP A 57 -6.79 4.56 5.63
N TYR A 58 -6.37 4.58 6.89
CA TYR A 58 -6.77 3.59 7.88
C TYR A 58 -7.31 4.22 9.15
N GLN A 59 -8.29 3.55 9.73
CA GLN A 59 -8.78 3.83 11.06
C GLN A 59 -8.30 2.74 12.04
N PHE A 60 -7.43 3.12 12.97
CA PHE A 60 -6.94 2.25 14.03
C PHE A 60 -7.82 2.39 15.27
N THR A 61 -8.63 1.37 15.56
CA THR A 61 -9.50 1.36 16.75
C THR A 61 -8.93 0.51 17.87
N TYR A 62 -8.89 1.08 19.07
CA TYR A 62 -8.43 0.41 20.29
C TYR A 62 -9.51 0.42 21.35
N LYS A 63 -9.58 -0.66 22.13
CA LYS A 63 -10.54 -0.84 23.22
C LYS A 63 -9.80 -1.05 24.54
N LEU A 64 -10.11 -0.21 25.52
CA LEU A 64 -9.63 -0.33 26.89
C LEU A 64 -10.71 -0.97 27.77
N THR A 65 -10.35 -2.07 28.42
CA THR A 65 -11.24 -2.85 29.29
C THR A 65 -10.56 -3.17 30.62
N ASP A 66 -11.33 -3.54 31.64
CA ASP A 66 -10.76 -4.26 32.79
C ASP A 66 -10.62 -5.76 32.49
N HIS A 67 -9.98 -6.51 33.41
CA HIS A 67 -9.76 -7.96 33.25
C HIS A 67 -11.06 -8.78 33.22
N ASP A 68 -12.18 -8.20 33.66
CA ASP A 68 -13.51 -8.81 33.55
C ASP A 68 -14.19 -8.47 32.21
N GLY A 69 -13.53 -7.69 31.34
CA GLY A 69 -14.01 -7.28 30.02
C GLY A 69 -14.95 -6.07 30.03
N ASN A 70 -15.08 -5.36 31.15
CA ASN A 70 -15.92 -4.17 31.20
C ASN A 70 -15.19 -2.96 30.60
N PRO A 71 -15.88 -2.14 29.80
CA PRO A 71 -15.26 -0.98 29.15
C PRO A 71 -14.83 0.07 30.17
N ILE A 72 -13.69 0.70 29.91
CA ILE A 72 -13.19 1.83 30.68
C ILE A 72 -13.38 3.09 29.87
N LYS A 73 -14.33 3.91 30.31
CA LYS A 73 -14.72 5.17 29.69
C LYS A 73 -13.94 6.36 30.26
N ASP A 74 -13.97 7.48 29.53
CA ASP A 74 -13.38 8.76 29.95
C ASP A 74 -11.88 8.66 30.31
N SER A 75 -11.14 7.68 29.77
CA SER A 75 -9.70 7.47 29.95
C SER A 75 -8.91 7.92 28.73
N ILE A 76 -7.63 8.25 28.92
CA ILE A 76 -6.74 8.70 27.84
C ILE A 76 -5.95 7.51 27.28
N ILE A 77 -5.92 7.43 25.96
CA ILE A 77 -5.06 6.53 25.20
C ILE A 77 -4.20 7.38 24.27
N TRP A 78 -2.89 7.17 24.32
CA TRP A 78 -1.90 7.82 23.47
C TRP A 78 -1.47 6.89 22.35
N MET A 79 -1.28 7.42 21.14
CA MET A 79 -0.70 6.73 20.00
C MET A 79 0.60 7.41 19.57
N GLN A 80 1.62 6.59 19.38
CA GLN A 80 2.86 6.95 18.71
C GLN A 80 2.98 6.16 17.41
N LEU A 81 3.35 6.86 16.33
CA LEU A 81 3.82 6.28 15.09
C LEU A 81 5.06 7.04 14.58
N GLY A 82 6.08 6.34 14.10
CA GLY A 82 7.28 6.97 13.53
C GLY A 82 8.22 5.93 12.94
N PHE A 83 9.29 6.32 12.25
CA PHE A 83 10.19 5.33 11.64
C PHE A 83 10.91 4.46 12.67
N VAL A 84 10.91 3.14 12.42
CA VAL A 84 11.99 2.24 12.86
C VAL A 84 12.92 2.13 11.68
N ALA A 85 14.06 2.79 11.78
CA ALA A 85 15.10 2.58 10.81
C ALA A 85 15.46 1.06 10.83
N LYS A 86 15.34 0.35 9.70
CA LYS A 86 15.63 -1.10 9.60
C LYS A 86 16.62 -1.36 8.47
N SER A 87 17.53 -2.32 8.68
CA SER A 87 18.41 -2.87 7.64
C SER A 87 17.84 -4.16 7.04
N GLU A 88 18.34 -4.59 5.88
CA GLU A 88 18.00 -5.86 5.18
C GLU A 88 18.02 -7.09 6.11
N ALA A 89 18.82 -7.04 7.18
CA ALA A 89 18.95 -8.09 8.19
C ALA A 89 17.81 -8.16 9.21
N LYS A 90 16.78 -7.31 9.08
CA LYS A 90 15.66 -7.13 10.01
C LYS A 90 15.97 -6.51 11.36
N PHE A 91 17.12 -5.85 11.50
CA PHE A 91 17.52 -5.17 12.74
C PHE A 91 17.46 -3.65 12.61
N LEU A 92 17.18 -3.01 13.76
CA LEU A 92 17.35 -1.58 14.06
C LEU A 92 18.59 -0.98 13.36
N ASN A 93 18.39 0.11 12.64
CA ASN A 93 19.41 0.77 11.83
C ASN A 93 20.50 1.36 12.72
N ASP A 94 21.74 1.02 12.39
CA ASP A 94 22.93 1.48 13.08
C ASP A 94 23.27 2.96 12.82
N ARG A 95 22.52 3.66 11.97
CA ARG A 95 22.69 5.10 11.68
C ARG A 95 21.93 6.05 12.58
N ALA A 96 20.90 5.58 13.28
CA ALA A 96 20.13 6.41 14.19
C ALA A 96 20.78 6.45 15.58
N ILE A 97 20.97 7.65 16.13
CA ILE A 97 21.54 7.90 17.46
C ILE A 97 20.54 8.78 18.23
N ILE A 98 20.05 8.28 19.36
CA ILE A 98 19.28 9.04 20.34
C ILE A 98 20.23 10.03 21.01
N GLU A 99 19.98 11.33 20.81
CA GLU A 99 20.83 12.42 21.31
C GLU A 99 20.91 12.44 22.84
N GLU A 100 19.77 12.25 23.53
CA GLU A 100 19.69 12.32 25.00
C GLU A 100 20.49 11.22 25.71
N LEU A 101 20.82 10.12 25.01
CA LEU A 101 21.39 8.91 25.60
C LEU A 101 22.68 8.44 24.92
N GLU A 102 23.11 9.08 23.84
CA GLU A 102 24.20 8.60 22.94
C GLU A 102 24.03 7.11 22.58
N ALA A 103 22.79 6.65 22.39
CA ALA A 103 22.42 5.24 22.23
C ALA A 103 21.58 5.01 20.95
N TYR A 104 21.49 3.77 20.47
CA TYR A 104 20.62 3.43 19.33
C TYR A 104 19.12 3.55 19.68
N PRO A 105 18.23 3.87 18.72
CA PRO A 105 16.77 3.87 18.94
C PRO A 105 16.26 2.54 19.51
N TYR A 106 15.18 2.64 20.29
CA TYR A 106 14.71 1.64 21.25
C TYR A 106 13.30 1.18 20.87
N TYR A 107 13.07 -0.12 20.72
CA TYR A 107 11.73 -0.71 20.52
C TYR A 107 11.66 -2.05 21.28
N GLU A 108 10.82 -2.17 22.32
CA GLU A 108 10.79 -3.33 23.24
C GLU A 108 10.14 -4.56 22.60
N SER A 109 9.17 -4.33 21.72
CA SER A 109 8.47 -5.33 20.92
C SER A 109 9.40 -6.14 20.00
N LEU A 110 10.62 -5.66 19.73
CA LEU A 110 11.64 -6.41 18.98
C LEU A 110 12.46 -7.37 19.84
N GLY A 111 12.24 -7.40 21.16
CA GLY A 111 12.94 -8.24 22.11
C GLY A 111 14.41 -7.86 22.31
N THR A 112 15.18 -8.78 22.87
CA THR A 112 16.62 -8.62 23.06
C THR A 112 17.37 -9.04 21.79
N ASP A 113 18.34 -8.25 21.34
CA ASP A 113 19.16 -8.62 20.20
C ASP A 113 19.98 -9.90 20.49
N LEU A 114 19.86 -10.92 19.63
CA LEU A 114 20.46 -12.25 19.86
C LEU A 114 21.99 -12.27 19.78
N TYR A 115 22.62 -11.29 19.13
CA TYR A 115 24.06 -11.27 18.90
C TYR A 115 24.81 -10.41 19.92
N THR A 116 24.18 -9.33 20.36
CA THR A 116 24.73 -8.37 21.32
C THR A 116 24.16 -8.57 22.72
N ALA A 117 23.05 -9.30 22.87
CA ALA A 117 22.27 -9.42 24.10
C ALA A 117 21.81 -8.06 24.65
N ASN A 118 21.85 -7.01 23.83
CA ASN A 118 21.39 -5.69 24.22
C ASN A 118 19.86 -5.74 24.30
N GLY A 119 19.34 -5.53 25.52
CA GLY A 119 17.95 -5.17 25.71
C GLY A 119 17.72 -3.72 25.31
N PRO A 120 16.47 -3.28 25.33
CA PRO A 120 16.08 -2.12 24.56
C PRO A 120 16.84 -0.85 25.01
N GLY A 121 17.28 -0.67 26.27
CA GLY A 121 18.26 0.38 26.64
C GLY A 121 18.04 1.02 28.02
N LEU A 122 18.96 1.90 28.45
CA LEU A 122 18.98 2.53 29.79
C LEU A 122 17.97 3.68 29.91
N GLY A 123 17.13 3.70 30.95
CA GLY A 123 16.42 4.90 31.41
C GLY A 123 15.04 4.63 32.04
N PRO A 124 14.68 5.29 33.16
CA PRO A 124 13.34 5.19 33.73
C PRO A 124 12.31 5.87 32.80
N ASN A 125 11.16 5.23 32.55
CA ASN A 125 9.99 5.74 31.82
C ASN A 125 10.16 5.97 30.30
N LYS A 126 10.75 5.02 29.57
CA LYS A 126 10.75 5.06 28.09
C LYS A 126 9.44 4.60 27.48
N MET A 127 8.84 3.51 28.00
CA MET A 127 7.65 2.93 27.39
C MET A 127 6.39 3.76 27.61
N PHE A 128 6.25 4.28 28.81
CA PHE A 128 5.07 5.03 29.24
C PHE A 128 5.30 6.56 29.27
N GLY A 129 6.36 7.04 28.62
CA GLY A 129 6.66 8.46 28.48
C GLY A 129 6.44 8.98 27.06
N ARG A 130 6.64 10.29 26.86
CA ARG A 130 6.64 10.89 25.52
C ARG A 130 7.64 10.21 24.57
N PRO A 131 7.41 10.20 23.25
CA PRO A 131 8.35 9.71 22.27
C PRO A 131 9.71 10.39 22.39
N LEU A 132 10.77 9.60 22.22
CA LEU A 132 12.12 10.12 22.08
C LEU A 132 12.33 10.70 20.69
N THR A 133 12.96 11.85 20.62
CA THR A 133 13.45 12.44 19.37
C THR A 133 14.90 12.00 19.16
N TYR A 134 15.34 11.91 17.90
CA TYR A 134 16.64 11.36 17.56
C TYR A 134 17.33 12.12 16.43
N GLN A 135 18.63 11.93 16.32
CA GLN A 135 19.45 12.40 15.20
C GLN A 135 20.00 11.20 14.43
N THR A 136 20.40 11.45 13.19
CA THR A 136 21.18 10.46 12.41
C THR A 136 22.64 10.84 12.44
N LYS A 137 23.55 9.88 12.18
CA LYS A 137 25.01 10.09 12.13
C LYS A 137 25.47 11.28 11.26
N ASP A 138 24.66 11.75 10.31
CA ASP A 138 24.94 12.93 9.47
C ASP A 138 24.58 14.30 10.10
N ILE A 139 24.20 14.33 11.39
CA ILE A 139 24.13 15.49 12.34
C ILE A 139 23.38 16.76 11.90
N SER A 140 22.79 16.80 10.71
CA SER A 140 22.20 18.02 10.14
C SER A 140 20.71 18.19 10.43
N ASN A 141 19.99 17.11 10.72
CA ASN A 141 18.54 17.12 10.95
C ASN A 141 18.18 16.38 12.25
N TYR A 142 17.08 16.83 12.86
CA TYR A 142 16.43 16.18 13.98
C TYR A 142 15.17 15.47 13.49
N TYR A 143 14.87 14.32 14.08
CA TYR A 143 13.75 13.47 13.71
C TYR A 143 12.89 13.19 14.94
N GLY A 144 11.58 13.12 14.71
CA GLY A 144 10.56 12.85 15.71
C GLY A 144 9.53 11.85 15.16
N PRO A 145 8.44 11.59 15.89
CA PRO A 145 7.36 10.75 15.39
C PRO A 145 6.54 11.48 14.31
N TYR A 146 5.85 10.72 13.46
CA TYR A 146 4.77 11.22 12.60
C TYR A 146 3.48 11.45 13.39
N VAL A 147 3.22 10.58 14.37
CA VAL A 147 2.04 10.65 15.21
C VAL A 147 2.50 10.60 16.66
N TRP A 148 2.06 11.56 17.44
CA TRP A 148 2.07 11.55 18.88
C TRP A 148 0.83 12.29 19.35
N ASP A 149 -0.28 11.58 19.50
CA ASP A 149 -1.56 12.20 19.83
C ASP A 149 -2.38 11.29 20.75
N TYR A 150 -3.44 11.84 21.32
CA TYR A 150 -4.29 11.13 22.27
C TYR A 150 -5.77 11.20 21.91
N ARG A 151 -6.52 10.21 22.40
CA ARG A 151 -7.98 10.18 22.33
C ARG A 151 -8.55 9.80 23.68
N VAL A 152 -9.79 10.24 23.92
CA VAL A 152 -10.56 9.89 25.12
C VAL A 152 -11.47 8.73 24.79
N THR A 153 -11.42 7.66 25.58
CA THR A 153 -12.29 6.49 25.42
C THR A 153 -13.76 6.86 25.58
N ASP A 154 -14.61 6.35 24.69
CA ASP A 154 -16.06 6.55 24.74
C ASP A 154 -16.78 5.65 25.78
N GLU A 155 -18.11 5.56 25.69
CA GLU A 155 -18.93 4.71 26.58
C GLU A 155 -18.64 3.20 26.46
N TYR A 156 -18.03 2.77 25.35
CA TYR A 156 -17.62 1.39 25.07
C TYR A 156 -16.13 1.15 25.34
N GLY A 157 -15.42 2.15 25.85
CA GLY A 157 -13.99 2.10 26.12
C GLY A 157 -13.15 2.20 24.84
N GLU A 158 -13.72 2.71 23.74
CA GLU A 158 -13.11 2.68 22.41
C GLU A 158 -12.54 4.04 22.03
N VAL A 159 -11.43 4.02 21.29
CA VAL A 159 -10.83 5.18 20.62
C VAL A 159 -10.44 4.82 19.21
N SER A 160 -10.56 5.77 18.29
CA SER A 160 -10.09 5.63 16.90
C SER A 160 -9.08 6.71 16.55
N PHE A 161 -8.04 6.30 15.82
CA PHE A 161 -7.06 7.17 15.18
C PHE A 161 -7.14 7.00 13.67
N ASP A 162 -7.49 8.08 12.96
CA ASP A 162 -7.54 8.11 11.50
C ASP A 162 -6.17 8.56 10.98
N LEU A 163 -5.50 7.70 10.24
CA LEU A 163 -4.16 7.92 9.70
C LEU A 163 -4.15 7.72 8.19
N SER A 164 -3.62 8.71 7.47
CA SER A 164 -3.41 8.65 6.03
C SER A 164 -1.96 8.22 5.73
N PHE A 165 -1.80 7.23 4.87
CA PHE A 165 -0.48 6.83 4.35
C PHE A 165 -0.24 7.31 2.91
N ASP A 166 -0.79 8.47 2.54
CA ASP A 166 -0.59 9.16 1.25
C ASP A 166 0.76 9.89 1.12
N GLU A 167 1.40 10.23 2.24
CA GLU A 167 2.74 10.84 2.27
C GLU A 167 3.83 9.91 1.70
N ASP A 168 4.96 10.48 1.25
CA ASP A 168 6.03 9.71 0.63
C ASP A 168 6.96 9.07 1.67
N TYR A 169 6.43 8.14 2.47
CA TYR A 169 7.16 7.40 3.51
C TYR A 169 8.44 6.75 2.97
N PHE A 170 8.43 6.36 1.69
CA PHE A 170 9.62 5.85 1.03
C PHE A 170 10.69 6.94 0.91
N TYR A 171 10.40 8.10 0.32
CA TYR A 171 11.39 9.17 0.21
C TYR A 171 11.80 9.75 1.56
N ASP A 172 10.90 9.84 2.53
CA ASP A 172 11.21 10.27 3.88
C ASP A 172 12.17 9.30 4.59
N SER A 173 11.95 7.98 4.41
CA SER A 173 12.87 6.96 4.91
C SER A 173 14.26 7.05 4.24
N VAL A 174 14.30 7.27 2.92
CA VAL A 174 15.53 7.44 2.15
C VAL A 174 16.24 8.73 2.54
N GLN A 175 15.51 9.81 2.82
CA GLN A 175 16.08 11.07 3.26
C GLN A 175 16.72 10.94 4.64
N ALA A 176 16.05 10.27 5.59
CA ALA A 176 16.57 10.12 6.94
C ALA A 176 17.72 9.12 7.02
N PHE A 177 17.60 7.97 6.37
CA PHE A 177 18.54 6.87 6.55
C PHE A 177 19.56 6.75 5.40
N GLY A 178 19.42 7.59 4.37
CA GLY A 178 20.16 7.53 3.12
C GLY A 178 19.66 6.39 2.23
N SER A 179 20.18 6.31 0.99
CA SER A 179 20.14 5.08 0.21
C SER A 179 21.06 4.06 0.89
N MET A 180 20.61 3.44 1.99
CA MET A 180 21.15 2.14 2.32
C MET A 180 20.87 1.26 1.10
N GLU A 181 21.86 0.52 0.62
CA GLU A 181 21.72 -0.38 -0.54
C GLU A 181 20.50 -1.35 -0.40
N SER A 182 19.93 -1.43 0.80
CA SER A 182 18.77 -2.20 1.22
C SER A 182 17.38 -1.54 1.12
N ILE A 183 17.23 -0.21 0.99
CA ILE A 183 15.89 0.42 0.87
C ILE A 183 15.63 0.66 -0.62
N GLN A 184 14.88 -0.26 -1.24
CA GLN A 184 14.61 -0.24 -2.68
C GLN A 184 13.13 -0.09 -3.00
N SER A 185 12.25 -0.32 -2.03
CA SER A 185 10.80 -0.22 -2.17
C SER A 185 10.12 0.22 -0.88
N VAL A 186 8.82 0.53 -0.95
CA VAL A 186 8.01 0.82 0.24
C VAL A 186 7.95 -0.36 1.22
N GLU A 187 8.14 -1.59 0.74
CA GLU A 187 8.10 -2.81 1.56
C GLU A 187 9.32 -2.96 2.49
N ASP A 188 10.38 -2.19 2.22
CA ASP A 188 11.56 -2.10 3.08
C ASP A 188 11.34 -1.11 4.24
N VAL A 189 10.28 -0.30 4.17
CA VAL A 189 9.93 0.70 5.18
C VAL A 189 9.18 0.04 6.34
N VAL A 190 9.62 0.33 7.56
CA VAL A 190 8.96 -0.13 8.78
C VAL A 190 8.76 1.03 9.73
N LEU A 191 7.52 1.20 10.19
CA LEU A 191 7.18 2.15 11.24
C LEU A 191 7.04 1.43 12.58
N TYR A 192 7.39 2.15 13.63
CA TYR A 192 7.16 1.80 15.01
C TYR A 192 5.76 2.24 15.36
N MET A 193 5.01 1.37 16.02
CA MET A 193 3.70 1.70 16.55
C MET A 193 3.68 1.39 18.04
N ARG A 194 3.23 2.37 18.84
CA ARG A 194 3.03 2.20 20.27
C ARG A 194 1.74 2.88 20.70
N ILE A 195 0.94 2.17 21.49
CA ILE A 195 -0.31 2.68 22.05
C ILE A 195 -0.28 2.42 23.55
N ILE A 196 -0.47 3.47 24.34
CA ILE A 196 -0.33 3.38 25.80
C ILE A 196 -1.53 4.00 26.50
N SER A 197 -1.93 3.38 27.61
CA SER A 197 -2.77 4.00 28.63
C SER A 197 -1.99 3.98 29.94
N THR A 198 -1.63 5.16 30.42
CA THR A 198 -0.75 5.33 31.58
C THR A 198 -1.06 6.64 32.29
N GLN A 199 -0.61 6.77 33.53
CA GLN A 199 -0.58 8.05 34.22
C GLN A 199 0.43 8.98 33.53
N PHE A 200 0.03 10.23 33.31
CA PHE A 200 0.87 11.19 32.61
C PHE A 200 0.67 12.61 33.15
N ASP A 201 1.62 13.48 32.85
CA ASP A 201 1.47 14.92 32.98
C ASP A 201 1.38 15.56 31.58
N TRP A 202 0.37 16.40 31.38
CA TRP A 202 0.09 17.03 30.09
C TRP A 202 1.24 17.88 29.56
N ASP A 203 2.01 18.51 30.44
CA ASP A 203 3.09 19.42 30.06
C ASP A 203 4.37 18.60 29.81
N GLU A 204 4.58 17.50 30.56
CA GLU A 204 5.67 16.54 30.30
C GLU A 204 5.48 15.74 29.00
N PHE A 205 4.23 15.51 28.57
CA PHE A 205 3.93 14.76 27.35
C PHE A 205 3.94 15.63 26.07
N ALA A 206 3.97 16.95 26.21
CA ALA A 206 3.99 17.86 25.07
C ALA A 206 5.37 17.88 24.37
N ILE A 207 5.38 17.68 23.05
CA ILE A 207 6.58 17.91 22.24
C ILE A 207 6.65 19.41 21.91
N GLN A 208 7.64 20.09 22.50
CA GLN A 208 7.86 21.51 22.26
C GLN A 208 8.48 21.73 20.87
N ASN A 209 7.92 22.66 20.10
CA ASN A 209 8.39 23.05 18.75
C ASN A 209 8.47 21.85 17.77
N PRO A 210 7.35 21.16 17.47
CA PRO A 210 7.34 19.99 16.58
C PRO A 210 7.92 20.28 15.19
N GLU A 211 7.86 21.53 14.73
CA GLU A 211 8.42 21.99 13.45
C GLU A 211 9.95 21.87 13.35
N GLN A 212 10.64 21.60 14.44
CA GLN A 212 12.09 21.37 14.45
C GLN A 212 12.47 19.94 14.02
N TYR A 213 11.50 19.02 14.00
CA TYR A 213 11.73 17.61 13.69
C TYR A 213 11.08 17.24 12.36
N LYS A 214 11.87 16.67 11.45
CA LYS A 214 11.49 16.43 10.04
C LYS A 214 10.14 15.72 9.84
N PHE A 215 9.85 14.71 10.65
CA PHE A 215 8.60 13.93 10.53
C PHE A 215 7.47 14.47 11.39
N SER A 216 7.79 15.35 12.34
CA SER A 216 6.80 15.97 13.22
C SER A 216 6.33 17.32 12.70
N GLU A 217 7.03 17.92 11.73
CA GLU A 217 6.69 19.25 11.20
C GLU A 217 5.32 19.28 10.51
N ASN A 218 4.94 18.19 9.83
CA ASN A 218 3.62 18.00 9.19
C ASN A 218 2.79 16.92 9.89
N GLY A 219 3.31 16.33 10.96
CA GLY A 219 2.69 15.20 11.65
C GLY A 219 1.54 15.59 12.58
N MET A 220 0.87 14.56 13.11
CA MET A 220 -0.17 14.71 14.14
C MET A 220 0.48 14.69 15.52
N ILE A 221 0.87 15.86 16.03
CA ILE A 221 1.72 15.98 17.23
C ILE A 221 1.05 16.80 18.33
N TYR A 222 0.99 16.22 19.52
CA TYR A 222 0.58 16.88 20.74
C TYR A 222 1.69 17.81 21.25
N ASP A 223 1.46 19.11 21.10
CA ASP A 223 2.34 20.21 21.51
C ASP A 223 1.85 20.94 22.77
N GLY A 224 0.77 20.45 23.39
CA GLY A 224 0.11 21.08 24.54
C GLY A 224 -1.09 21.95 24.18
N SER A 225 -1.28 22.31 22.91
CA SER A 225 -2.37 23.20 22.47
C SER A 225 -3.75 22.58 22.62
N THR A 226 -3.86 21.26 22.52
CA THR A 226 -5.12 20.50 22.61
C THR A 226 -5.41 19.97 24.01
N LYS A 227 -4.70 20.41 25.05
CA LYS A 227 -4.90 19.96 26.44
C LYS A 227 -6.35 20.08 26.91
N LEU A 228 -6.90 19.02 27.52
CA LEU A 228 -8.25 19.04 28.09
C LEU A 228 -8.31 19.80 29.42
N VAL A 229 -8.85 21.02 29.40
CA VAL A 229 -9.01 21.83 30.60
C VAL A 229 -10.09 21.22 31.51
N GLY A 230 -9.70 20.83 32.72
CA GLY A 230 -10.62 20.29 33.74
C GLY A 230 -10.95 18.81 33.60
N TYR A 231 -10.13 18.05 32.84
CA TYR A 231 -10.20 16.59 32.81
C TYR A 231 -9.98 15.98 34.21
N ASP A 232 -10.80 14.99 34.57
CA ASP A 232 -10.70 14.27 35.84
C ASP A 232 -9.83 13.02 35.66
N ASP A 233 -8.58 13.12 36.10
CA ASP A 233 -7.58 12.04 36.03
C ASP A 233 -7.65 11.06 37.22
N THR A 234 -8.63 11.23 38.13
CA THR A 234 -8.72 10.40 39.34
C THR A 234 -8.82 8.91 39.03
N ALA A 235 -9.58 8.53 38.00
CA ALA A 235 -9.72 7.14 37.59
C ALA A 235 -8.42 6.58 36.99
N LEU A 236 -7.73 7.39 36.18
CA LEU A 236 -6.44 7.03 35.57
C LEU A 236 -5.36 6.80 36.62
N ASN A 237 -5.32 7.64 37.67
CA ASN A 237 -4.39 7.51 38.80
C ASN A 237 -4.60 6.24 39.65
N LEU A 238 -5.73 5.54 39.49
CA LEU A 238 -6.07 4.31 40.20
C LEU A 238 -6.01 3.06 39.30
N GLN A 239 -5.78 3.26 38.01
CA GLN A 239 -5.67 2.22 36.99
C GLN A 239 -4.20 1.82 36.81
N ASP A 240 -3.98 0.56 36.42
CA ASP A 240 -2.66 0.06 36.02
C ASP A 240 -2.27 0.54 34.61
N GLN A 241 -0.98 0.48 34.29
CA GLN A 241 -0.50 0.87 32.96
C GLN A 241 -0.64 -0.31 31.99
N THR A 242 -1.05 -0.04 30.76
CA THR A 242 -1.17 -1.08 29.71
C THR A 242 -0.81 -0.49 28.35
N TYR A 243 -0.37 -1.35 27.44
CA TYR A 243 0.09 -0.93 26.13
C TYR A 243 0.00 -2.02 25.07
N ILE A 244 -0.01 -1.54 23.83
CA ILE A 244 0.20 -2.32 22.63
C ILE A 244 1.45 -1.75 21.95
N GLU A 245 2.34 -2.60 21.49
CA GLU A 245 3.56 -2.19 20.81
C GLU A 245 3.90 -3.11 19.66
N GLY A 246 4.43 -2.54 18.59
CA GLY A 246 4.94 -3.33 17.49
C GLY A 246 5.36 -2.51 16.29
N ILE A 247 5.21 -3.14 15.14
CA ILE A 247 5.64 -2.58 13.87
C ILE A 247 4.50 -2.54 12.86
N LEU A 248 4.54 -1.52 12.01
CA LEU A 248 3.70 -1.38 10.84
C LEU A 248 4.57 -1.50 9.58
N ARG A 249 4.15 -2.37 8.66
CA ARG A 249 4.80 -2.63 7.38
C ARG A 249 3.87 -2.29 6.23
N PHE A 250 4.47 -1.82 5.15
CA PHE A 250 3.75 -1.44 3.95
C PHE A 250 3.91 -2.49 2.85
N TYR A 251 2.87 -2.64 2.05
CA TYR A 251 2.85 -3.47 0.86
C TYR A 251 2.34 -2.65 -0.31
N LYS A 252 2.76 -3.06 -1.51
CA LYS A 252 2.36 -2.37 -2.74
C LYS A 252 0.88 -2.60 -3.03
N GLY A 253 0.18 -1.55 -3.47
CA GLY A 253 -1.20 -1.62 -3.93
C GLY A 253 -1.34 -2.34 -5.28
N ASP A 254 -2.57 -2.74 -5.60
CA ASP A 254 -2.92 -3.33 -6.89
C ASP A 254 -3.33 -2.23 -7.90
N ILE A 255 -3.08 -2.47 -9.19
CA ILE A 255 -3.45 -1.54 -10.27
C ILE A 255 -4.21 -2.27 -11.36
N ALA A 256 -5.20 -1.59 -11.92
CA ALA A 256 -5.88 -1.99 -13.14
C ALA A 256 -5.36 -1.15 -14.29
N VAL A 257 -5.25 -1.79 -15.45
CA VAL A 257 -4.92 -1.12 -16.70
C VAL A 257 -6.08 -1.35 -17.67
N ALA A 258 -6.34 -0.38 -18.52
CA ALA A 258 -7.23 -0.54 -19.66
C ALA A 258 -6.66 0.18 -20.88
N THR A 259 -7.01 -0.30 -22.05
CA THR A 259 -6.65 0.28 -23.35
C THR A 259 -7.77 0.02 -24.34
N SER A 260 -7.60 0.44 -25.58
CA SER A 260 -8.53 0.14 -26.67
C SER A 260 -8.66 -1.37 -26.88
N ASP A 261 -9.88 -1.87 -27.15
CA ASP A 261 -10.13 -3.29 -27.42
C ASP A 261 -9.43 -3.80 -28.70
N TYR A 262 -8.96 -2.88 -29.54
CA TYR A 262 -8.45 -3.15 -30.87
C TYR A 262 -7.59 -2.02 -31.41
N LEU A 263 -6.52 -2.38 -32.11
CA LEU A 263 -5.68 -1.44 -32.83
C LEU A 263 -5.56 -1.84 -34.30
N SER A 264 -5.75 -0.87 -35.20
CA SER A 264 -5.46 -1.04 -36.63
C SER A 264 -4.39 -0.07 -37.08
N TYR A 265 -3.43 -0.57 -37.86
CA TYR A 265 -2.38 0.23 -38.47
C TYR A 265 -2.42 0.09 -39.99
N ASP A 266 -2.51 1.21 -40.69
CA ASP A 266 -2.52 1.27 -42.15
C ASP A 266 -1.08 1.34 -42.67
N LEU A 267 -0.69 0.39 -43.53
CA LEU A 267 0.63 0.40 -44.16
C LEU A 267 0.76 1.60 -45.09
N PRO A 268 1.94 2.23 -45.16
CA PRO A 268 2.17 3.35 -46.06
C PRO A 268 1.98 2.96 -47.52
N ASP A 269 1.44 3.88 -48.32
CA ASP A 269 1.28 3.67 -49.75
C ASP A 269 2.66 3.73 -50.44
N PRO A 270 3.16 2.60 -50.99
CA PRO A 270 4.47 2.55 -51.62
C PRO A 270 4.59 3.49 -52.82
N ASP A 271 3.49 3.96 -53.40
CA ASP A 271 3.46 4.82 -54.58
C ASP A 271 3.42 6.32 -54.27
N ILE A 272 3.15 6.73 -53.02
CA ILE A 272 2.92 8.14 -52.64
C ILE A 272 3.90 8.61 -51.58
N ASP A 273 3.99 7.90 -50.45
CA ASP A 273 4.89 8.22 -49.34
C ASP A 273 5.15 6.94 -48.52
N PRO A 274 6.36 6.36 -48.58
CA PRO A 274 6.67 5.09 -47.93
C PRO A 274 6.97 5.24 -46.42
N THR A 275 6.66 6.38 -45.80
CA THR A 275 7.00 6.64 -44.40
C THR A 275 5.97 6.01 -43.45
N TYR A 276 6.47 5.25 -42.48
CA TYR A 276 5.65 4.70 -41.40
C TYR A 276 5.28 5.79 -40.41
N GLU A 277 4.00 5.90 -40.08
CA GLU A 277 3.51 6.78 -39.03
C GLU A 277 3.83 6.24 -37.64
N ASP A 278 4.02 7.15 -36.68
CA ASP A 278 4.19 6.82 -35.27
C ASP A 278 2.95 6.09 -34.73
N LEU A 279 3.16 5.10 -33.88
CA LEU A 279 2.07 4.39 -33.22
C LEU A 279 1.88 4.93 -31.80
N GLN A 280 0.66 5.40 -31.50
CA GLN A 280 0.28 5.85 -30.17
C GLN A 280 -0.79 4.93 -29.58
N ILE A 281 -0.59 4.52 -28.33
CA ILE A 281 -1.56 3.69 -27.59
C ILE A 281 -1.94 4.45 -26.33
N SER A 282 -3.23 4.73 -26.19
CA SER A 282 -3.81 5.31 -24.97
C SER A 282 -4.01 4.23 -23.91
N LEU A 283 -3.69 4.57 -22.67
CA LEU A 283 -3.76 3.71 -21.50
C LEU A 283 -4.51 4.43 -20.39
N TYR A 284 -5.34 3.70 -19.68
CA TYR A 284 -5.91 4.11 -18.41
C TYR A 284 -5.24 3.25 -17.34
N VAL A 285 -4.62 3.87 -16.34
CA VAL A 285 -3.92 3.15 -15.27
C VAL A 285 -4.46 3.70 -13.96
N THR A 286 -5.17 2.85 -13.23
CA THR A 286 -5.85 3.24 -12.00
C THR A 286 -5.49 2.30 -10.86
N GLU A 287 -5.71 2.75 -9.64
CA GLU A 287 -5.74 1.85 -8.48
C GLU A 287 -6.83 0.81 -8.66
N ALA A 288 -6.66 -0.33 -7.99
CA ALA A 288 -7.63 -1.41 -8.03
C ALA A 288 -7.64 -2.18 -6.72
N ASP A 289 -8.82 -2.67 -6.35
CA ASP A 289 -9.00 -3.56 -5.22
C ASP A 289 -9.24 -5.00 -5.70
N PRO A 290 -8.77 -6.01 -4.96
CA PRO A 290 -9.20 -7.39 -5.18
C PRO A 290 -10.71 -7.52 -4.96
N ILE A 291 -11.42 -8.12 -5.93
CA ILE A 291 -12.85 -8.42 -5.79
C ILE A 291 -13.01 -9.36 -4.57
N PRO A 292 -13.80 -8.98 -3.54
CA PRO A 292 -13.84 -9.72 -2.29
C PRO A 292 -14.30 -11.17 -2.50
N THR A 293 -13.45 -12.14 -2.15
CA THR A 293 -13.81 -13.58 -2.15
C THR A 293 -14.08 -14.13 -0.75
N ALA A 294 -13.53 -13.50 0.29
CA ALA A 294 -13.86 -13.68 1.71
C ALA A 294 -13.33 -12.49 2.54
N VAL A 295 -13.97 -12.19 3.67
CA VAL A 295 -13.72 -11.01 4.54
C VAL A 295 -12.41 -11.10 5.34
N SER A 296 -11.65 -12.18 5.24
CA SER A 296 -10.36 -12.29 5.93
C SER A 296 -9.21 -11.90 5.00
N THR A 297 -8.67 -10.70 5.15
CA THR A 297 -7.35 -10.34 4.63
C THR A 297 -6.29 -11.20 5.31
N THR A 298 -5.45 -11.85 4.50
CA THR A 298 -4.28 -12.61 4.93
C THR A 298 -3.04 -11.95 4.37
N LEU A 299 -1.86 -12.22 4.92
CA LEU A 299 -0.62 -11.70 4.36
C LEU A 299 -0.43 -12.15 2.88
N ASP A 300 -0.87 -13.38 2.57
CA ASP A 300 -0.88 -13.89 1.21
C ASP A 300 -1.81 -13.08 0.29
N SER A 301 -2.96 -12.59 0.79
CA SER A 301 -3.86 -11.77 -0.03
C SER A 301 -3.31 -10.36 -0.29
N LEU A 302 -2.56 -9.78 0.66
CA LEU A 302 -1.88 -8.49 0.46
C LEU A 302 -0.74 -8.59 -0.56
N THR A 303 -0.03 -9.72 -0.59
CA THR A 303 1.17 -9.90 -1.45
C THR A 303 0.89 -10.58 -2.79
N LYS A 304 -0.30 -11.19 -2.96
CA LYS A 304 -0.68 -11.87 -4.21
C LYS A 304 -0.70 -10.89 -5.40
N VAL A 305 -0.25 -11.38 -6.55
CA VAL A 305 -0.47 -10.75 -7.86
C VAL A 305 -1.76 -11.31 -8.45
N TYR A 306 -2.76 -10.45 -8.62
CA TYR A 306 -4.07 -10.82 -9.14
C TYR A 306 -4.11 -10.81 -10.67
N THR A 307 -5.08 -11.54 -11.22
CA THR A 307 -5.45 -11.46 -12.63
C THR A 307 -6.45 -10.31 -12.86
N ALA A 308 -6.59 -9.86 -14.12
CA ALA A 308 -7.50 -8.76 -14.44
C ALA A 308 -8.97 -9.05 -14.05
N SER A 309 -9.40 -10.31 -14.06
CA SER A 309 -10.76 -10.72 -13.66
C SER A 309 -10.97 -10.76 -12.14
N GLU A 310 -9.91 -10.62 -11.35
CA GLU A 310 -9.95 -10.64 -9.89
C GLU A 310 -9.86 -9.22 -9.29
N LEU A 311 -9.79 -8.18 -10.12
CA LEU A 311 -9.60 -6.79 -9.70
C LEU A 311 -10.80 -5.92 -10.08
N GLU A 312 -11.19 -5.02 -9.18
CA GLU A 312 -12.14 -3.94 -9.40
C GLU A 312 -11.38 -2.61 -9.48
N ALA A 313 -11.48 -1.93 -10.61
CA ALA A 313 -10.78 -0.66 -10.83
C ALA A 313 -11.44 0.48 -10.03
N LEU A 314 -10.61 1.26 -9.34
CA LEU A 314 -11.01 2.46 -8.62
C LEU A 314 -10.92 3.70 -9.51
N PRO A 315 -11.71 4.77 -9.24
CA PRO A 315 -11.69 6.00 -10.03
C PRO A 315 -10.49 6.92 -9.68
N ILE A 316 -9.32 6.34 -9.41
CA ILE A 316 -8.10 7.04 -8.99
C ILE A 316 -7.00 6.75 -10.02
N ASN A 317 -6.59 7.78 -10.76
CA ASN A 317 -5.52 7.67 -11.76
C ASN A 317 -4.15 7.74 -11.06
N ILE A 318 -3.29 6.74 -11.28
CA ILE A 318 -1.97 6.71 -10.62
C ILE A 318 -0.90 7.51 -11.38
N LEU A 319 -1.20 7.97 -12.60
CA LEU A 319 -0.25 8.65 -13.48
C LEU A 319 -0.05 10.14 -13.12
N ASP A 320 -0.50 10.57 -11.95
CA ASP A 320 -0.39 11.94 -11.48
C ASP A 320 1.05 12.36 -11.12
N GLU A 321 1.27 13.68 -11.10
CA GLU A 321 2.56 14.35 -11.20
C GLU A 321 3.61 13.86 -10.17
N GLY A 322 4.74 13.31 -10.66
CA GLY A 322 5.96 13.09 -9.88
C GLY A 322 6.62 11.73 -10.06
N ILE A 323 5.88 10.70 -10.48
CA ILE A 323 6.40 9.33 -10.69
C ILE A 323 6.25 8.95 -12.15
N THR A 324 7.36 8.62 -12.81
CA THR A 324 7.34 8.08 -14.18
C THR A 324 7.05 6.59 -14.14
N TYR A 325 5.92 6.19 -14.71
CA TYR A 325 5.57 4.79 -14.94
C TYR A 325 6.03 4.33 -16.31
N SER A 326 6.28 3.03 -16.46
CA SER A 326 6.68 2.40 -17.72
C SER A 326 5.82 1.17 -18.02
N VAL A 327 5.68 0.85 -19.31
CA VAL A 327 5.00 -0.35 -19.81
C VAL A 327 5.99 -1.25 -20.51
N LEU A 328 5.91 -2.55 -20.21
CA LEU A 328 6.46 -3.59 -21.06
C LEU A 328 5.49 -3.85 -22.21
N LEU A 329 5.98 -3.66 -23.43
CA LEU A 329 5.24 -3.91 -24.66
C LEU A 329 5.86 -5.11 -25.37
N ASP A 330 5.05 -6.14 -25.57
CA ASP A 330 5.38 -7.32 -26.36
C ASP A 330 4.48 -7.39 -27.59
N VAL A 331 5.05 -7.66 -28.77
CA VAL A 331 4.28 -7.95 -29.98
C VAL A 331 4.49 -9.41 -30.36
N LEU A 332 3.40 -10.16 -30.38
CA LEU A 332 3.37 -11.58 -30.69
C LEU A 332 2.76 -11.81 -32.06
N ASP A 333 3.34 -12.76 -32.79
CA ASP A 333 2.76 -13.21 -34.05
C ASP A 333 1.49 -14.05 -33.84
N VAL A 334 0.80 -14.38 -34.95
CA VAL A 334 -0.40 -15.25 -34.96
C VAL A 334 -0.21 -16.63 -34.33
N SER A 335 1.04 -17.07 -34.13
CA SER A 335 1.38 -18.35 -33.49
C SER A 335 1.77 -18.19 -32.02
N GLY A 336 1.71 -16.97 -31.47
CA GLY A 336 2.09 -16.64 -30.10
C GLY A 336 3.60 -16.50 -29.88
N ASN A 337 4.41 -16.41 -30.93
CA ASN A 337 5.84 -16.15 -30.76
C ASN A 337 6.08 -14.66 -30.59
N ASN A 338 6.82 -14.27 -29.54
CA ASN A 338 7.25 -12.88 -29.37
C ASN A 338 8.20 -12.47 -30.50
N ARG A 339 7.86 -11.38 -31.20
CA ARG A 339 8.63 -10.78 -32.30
C ARG A 339 9.30 -9.47 -31.90
N PHE A 340 8.78 -8.80 -30.88
CA PHE A 340 9.29 -7.53 -30.41
C PHE A 340 8.99 -7.35 -28.93
N HIS A 341 10.00 -6.88 -28.18
CA HIS A 341 9.90 -6.56 -26.76
C HIS A 341 10.59 -5.22 -26.51
N THR A 342 9.91 -4.32 -25.81
CA THR A 342 10.50 -3.04 -25.37
C THR A 342 9.86 -2.54 -24.09
N GLU A 343 10.53 -1.59 -23.44
CA GLU A 343 10.00 -0.83 -22.32
C GLU A 343 9.79 0.63 -22.75
N LEU A 344 8.58 1.14 -22.56
CA LEU A 344 8.21 2.50 -22.93
C LEU A 344 7.74 3.29 -21.71
N PRO A 345 8.19 4.54 -21.52
CA PRO A 345 7.62 5.41 -20.50
C PRO A 345 6.19 5.77 -20.87
N ILE A 346 5.32 5.86 -19.86
CA ILE A 346 3.96 6.37 -19.99
C ILE A 346 4.01 7.88 -19.87
N THR A 347 3.57 8.59 -20.90
CA THR A 347 3.39 10.05 -20.85
C THR A 347 2.01 10.34 -20.25
N PRO A 348 1.90 11.00 -19.08
CA PRO A 348 0.62 11.32 -18.48
C PRO A 348 -0.23 12.25 -19.35
N THR A 349 -1.54 12.07 -19.28
CA THR A 349 -2.57 12.92 -19.88
C THR A 349 -3.65 13.19 -18.84
N ILE A 350 -4.60 14.08 -19.13
CA ILE A 350 -5.65 14.49 -18.17
C ILE A 350 -6.44 13.29 -17.62
N ASP A 351 -6.74 12.31 -18.48
CA ASP A 351 -7.62 11.18 -18.13
C ASP A 351 -6.89 9.83 -18.17
N GLY A 352 -5.56 9.79 -18.31
CA GLY A 352 -4.81 8.54 -18.48
C GLY A 352 -3.38 8.77 -18.92
N GLY A 353 -2.86 7.94 -19.82
CA GLY A 353 -1.51 8.06 -20.36
C GLY A 353 -1.39 7.60 -21.81
N ILE A 354 -0.28 7.96 -22.46
CA ILE A 354 0.05 7.56 -23.82
C ILE A 354 1.44 6.94 -23.84
N ILE A 355 1.57 5.81 -24.52
CA ILE A 355 2.86 5.28 -24.98
C ILE A 355 2.99 5.51 -26.48
N SER A 356 4.21 5.73 -26.95
CA SER A 356 4.49 6.02 -28.37
C SER A 356 5.67 5.22 -28.88
N LEU A 357 5.53 4.68 -30.09
CA LEU A 357 6.59 4.05 -30.87
C LEU A 357 6.83 4.91 -32.12
N GLY A 358 8.09 5.21 -32.40
CA GLY A 358 8.44 5.98 -33.58
C GLY A 358 8.24 5.18 -34.87
N GLY A 359 8.01 5.87 -35.99
CA GLY A 359 7.83 5.24 -37.31
C GLY A 359 8.90 4.21 -37.68
N ASP A 360 10.17 4.48 -37.39
CA ASP A 360 11.29 3.55 -37.62
C ASP A 360 11.17 2.25 -36.77
N GLU A 361 10.67 2.35 -35.55
CA GLU A 361 10.43 1.19 -34.68
C GLU A 361 9.24 0.38 -35.19
N VAL A 362 8.18 1.07 -35.61
CA VAL A 362 6.98 0.47 -36.20
C VAL A 362 7.32 -0.29 -37.49
N GLU A 363 8.15 0.28 -38.37
CA GLU A 363 8.64 -0.39 -39.58
C GLU A 363 9.31 -1.73 -39.25
N ASN A 364 10.20 -1.73 -38.25
CA ASN A 364 10.93 -2.93 -37.82
C ASN A 364 9.98 -4.00 -37.26
N ILE A 365 8.98 -3.60 -36.46
CA ILE A 365 7.96 -4.50 -35.91
C ILE A 365 7.15 -5.12 -37.05
N ILE A 366 6.53 -4.28 -37.89
CA ILE A 366 5.63 -4.72 -38.96
C ILE A 366 6.35 -5.63 -39.95
N SER A 367 7.58 -5.30 -40.32
CA SER A 367 8.39 -6.12 -41.24
C SER A 367 8.71 -7.51 -40.70
N SER A 368 8.64 -7.70 -39.37
CA SER A 368 8.90 -8.98 -38.71
C SER A 368 7.64 -9.84 -38.51
N LEU A 369 6.45 -9.27 -38.73
CA LEU A 369 5.18 -9.93 -38.46
C LEU A 369 4.64 -10.66 -39.70
N PRO A 370 4.10 -11.88 -39.55
CA PRO A 370 3.37 -12.53 -40.63
C PRO A 370 2.04 -11.80 -40.90
N PRO A 371 1.46 -11.95 -42.11
CA PRO A 371 0.13 -11.43 -42.40
C PRO A 371 -0.93 -12.01 -41.46
N GLY A 372 -1.80 -11.16 -40.92
CA GLY A 372 -2.91 -11.57 -40.05
C GLY A 372 -3.15 -10.60 -38.90
N VAL A 373 -3.98 -11.04 -37.94
CA VAL A 373 -4.22 -10.32 -36.69
C VAL A 373 -3.17 -10.77 -35.68
N ASN A 374 -2.22 -9.89 -35.43
CA ASN A 374 -1.16 -10.10 -34.45
C ASN A 374 -1.64 -9.65 -33.07
N THR A 375 -0.82 -9.86 -32.04
CA THR A 375 -1.20 -9.55 -30.66
C THR A 375 -0.21 -8.59 -30.03
N ILE A 376 -0.70 -7.57 -29.34
CA ILE A 376 0.09 -6.71 -28.46
C ILE A 376 -0.25 -7.09 -27.02
N ASN A 377 0.76 -7.41 -26.22
CA ASN A 377 0.64 -7.55 -24.79
C ASN A 377 1.25 -6.32 -24.11
N LEU A 378 0.51 -5.75 -23.16
CA LEU A 378 0.93 -4.60 -22.37
C LEU A 378 0.89 -4.96 -20.89
N GLN A 379 1.93 -4.56 -20.17
CA GLN A 379 1.99 -4.64 -18.71
C GLN A 379 2.67 -3.40 -18.16
N VAL A 380 1.94 -2.59 -17.39
CA VAL A 380 2.54 -1.55 -16.55
C VAL A 380 3.46 -2.22 -15.53
N LYS A 381 4.71 -1.75 -15.48
CA LYS A 381 5.73 -2.27 -14.56
C LYS A 381 5.42 -1.91 -13.12
N GLU A 382 5.97 -2.73 -12.24
CA GLU A 382 5.99 -2.45 -10.81
C GLU A 382 6.68 -1.11 -10.52
N SER A 383 6.14 -0.38 -9.55
CA SER A 383 6.70 0.86 -9.03
C SER A 383 7.09 0.71 -7.54
N ASN A 384 7.46 1.81 -6.89
CA ASN A 384 7.73 1.81 -5.45
C ASN A 384 6.47 1.50 -4.61
N TYR A 385 5.29 1.87 -5.14
CA TYR A 385 4.02 1.86 -4.42
C TYR A 385 3.00 0.86 -4.96
N TYR A 386 3.11 0.47 -6.23
CA TYR A 386 2.16 -0.42 -6.88
C TYR A 386 2.84 -1.64 -7.48
N LYS A 387 2.15 -2.78 -7.40
CA LYS A 387 2.55 -4.02 -8.07
C LYS A 387 2.51 -3.82 -9.58
N LYS A 388 3.17 -4.71 -10.31
CA LYS A 388 2.96 -4.80 -11.76
C LYS A 388 1.49 -5.11 -12.08
N SER A 389 0.96 -4.47 -13.11
CA SER A 389 -0.41 -4.75 -13.58
C SER A 389 -0.57 -6.17 -14.17
N PRO A 390 -1.79 -6.69 -14.26
CA PRO A 390 -2.09 -7.82 -15.13
C PRO A 390 -1.71 -7.54 -16.58
N ILE A 391 -1.34 -8.57 -17.33
CA ILE A 391 -1.08 -8.43 -18.77
C ILE A 391 -2.40 -8.21 -19.49
N ILE A 392 -2.45 -7.16 -20.30
CA ILE A 392 -3.58 -6.88 -21.20
C ILE A 392 -3.18 -7.28 -22.60
N THR A 393 -4.12 -7.91 -23.30
CA THR A 393 -3.96 -8.37 -24.66
C THR A 393 -4.84 -7.55 -25.59
N MET A 394 -4.23 -6.90 -26.57
CA MET A 394 -4.89 -6.10 -27.60
C MET A 394 -4.57 -6.68 -28.98
N PRO A 395 -5.58 -6.97 -29.83
CA PRO A 395 -5.34 -7.38 -31.21
C PRO A 395 -4.79 -6.23 -32.07
N LEU A 396 -3.82 -6.53 -32.92
CA LEU A 396 -3.22 -5.63 -33.91
C LEU A 396 -3.55 -6.11 -35.33
N GLU A 397 -4.37 -5.34 -36.06
CA GLU A 397 -4.61 -5.55 -37.49
C GLU A 397 -3.72 -4.64 -38.33
N ILE A 398 -2.91 -5.27 -39.19
CA ILE A 398 -2.13 -4.57 -40.22
C ILE A 398 -2.96 -4.52 -41.49
N ARG A 399 -3.30 -3.32 -41.96
CA ARG A 399 -4.08 -3.10 -43.17
C ARG A 399 -3.17 -2.71 -44.32
N SER A 400 -3.36 -3.35 -45.47
CA SER A 400 -2.66 -2.97 -46.69
C SER A 400 -3.10 -1.57 -47.18
N PRO A 401 -2.29 -0.85 -47.97
CA PRO A 401 -2.65 0.49 -48.47
C PRO A 401 -3.96 0.53 -49.28
N ASN A 402 -4.33 -0.60 -49.90
CA ASN A 402 -5.56 -0.78 -50.67
C ASN A 402 -6.62 -1.61 -49.92
N TYR A 403 -6.65 -1.57 -48.60
CA TYR A 403 -7.58 -2.36 -47.80
C TYR A 403 -9.03 -1.89 -48.05
N PHE A 404 -9.81 -2.74 -48.72
CA PHE A 404 -11.25 -2.61 -48.85
C PHE A 404 -11.92 -3.74 -48.07
N LYS A 405 -12.65 -3.40 -47.00
CA LYS A 405 -13.44 -4.37 -46.23
C LYS A 405 -14.65 -4.78 -47.06
N PHE A 406 -14.58 -5.94 -47.73
CA PHE A 406 -15.71 -6.49 -48.48
C PHE A 406 -16.76 -7.07 -47.50
N GLY A 407 -17.98 -6.54 -47.55
CA GLY A 407 -19.13 -7.13 -46.87
C GLY A 407 -19.30 -6.74 -45.40
N GLU A 408 -19.44 -5.44 -45.10
CA GLU A 408 -20.26 -5.08 -43.94
C GLU A 408 -21.62 -5.78 -44.09
N LYS A 409 -21.89 -6.79 -43.26
CA LYS A 409 -23.28 -7.15 -43.01
C LYS A 409 -23.91 -5.89 -42.43
N ASN A 410 -24.94 -5.37 -43.09
CA ASN A 410 -25.83 -4.28 -42.65
C ASN A 410 -26.52 -4.52 -41.29
N THR A 411 -26.05 -5.47 -40.50
CA THR A 411 -26.50 -5.70 -39.14
C THR A 411 -25.57 -4.90 -38.23
N LYS A 412 -25.97 -3.66 -37.91
CA LYS A 412 -25.61 -3.08 -36.62
C LYS A 412 -26.17 -4.01 -35.55
N ILE A 413 -25.37 -4.96 -35.11
CA ILE A 413 -25.59 -5.54 -33.79
C ILE A 413 -25.00 -4.48 -32.87
N ASP A 414 -25.87 -3.70 -32.23
CA ASP A 414 -25.47 -2.96 -31.05
C ASP A 414 -24.92 -4.00 -30.07
N LEU A 415 -23.60 -4.17 -30.07
CA LEU A 415 -22.94 -4.79 -28.94
C LEU A 415 -23.28 -3.88 -27.78
N ILE A 416 -24.08 -4.41 -26.86
CA ILE A 416 -24.35 -3.78 -25.57
C ILE A 416 -22.98 -3.34 -25.06
N ASN A 417 -22.82 -2.04 -24.88
CA ASN A 417 -21.62 -1.45 -24.30
C ASN A 417 -21.30 -2.25 -23.01
N PRO A 418 -20.16 -2.98 -22.95
CA PRO A 418 -19.87 -3.84 -21.80
C PRO A 418 -19.76 -3.04 -20.49
N PHE A 419 -19.61 -1.70 -20.57
CA PHE A 419 -19.59 -0.81 -19.42
C PHE A 419 -20.94 -0.20 -19.02
N VAL A 420 -22.06 -0.60 -19.63
CA VAL A 420 -23.41 -0.19 -19.18
C VAL A 420 -24.13 -1.26 -18.36
N SER A 421 -23.55 -2.45 -18.19
CA SER A 421 -24.24 -3.57 -17.50
C SER A 421 -23.50 -4.21 -16.32
N ALA A 422 -22.48 -3.55 -15.77
CA ALA A 422 -21.80 -4.09 -14.59
C ALA A 422 -22.65 -4.08 -13.31
N TRP A 423 -23.73 -3.28 -13.21
CA TRP A 423 -24.57 -3.26 -12.01
C TRP A 423 -26.05 -3.09 -12.36
N GLY A 424 -26.78 -4.20 -12.48
CA GLY A 424 -28.24 -4.18 -12.63
C GLY A 424 -28.82 -5.52 -13.08
N SER A 425 -29.83 -6.01 -12.36
CA SER A 425 -30.61 -7.17 -12.77
C SER A 425 -31.31 -6.92 -14.12
N SER A 426 -31.22 -7.88 -15.05
CA SER A 426 -31.93 -7.81 -16.34
C SER A 426 -33.25 -8.58 -16.29
N PHE A 427 -34.28 -7.99 -16.92
CA PHE A 427 -35.63 -8.54 -17.03
C PHE A 427 -35.99 -8.71 -18.50
N ASP A 428 -36.71 -9.79 -18.85
CA ASP A 428 -37.40 -9.94 -20.12
C ASP A 428 -38.90 -9.79 -19.87
N GLY A 429 -39.44 -8.59 -20.12
CA GLY A 429 -40.80 -8.23 -19.71
C GLY A 429 -40.92 -8.07 -18.18
N GLU A 430 -41.83 -8.82 -17.55
CA GLU A 430 -42.01 -8.83 -16.08
C GLU A 430 -41.24 -9.96 -15.38
N ASP A 431 -40.58 -10.85 -16.14
CA ASP A 431 -39.87 -12.00 -15.59
C ASP A 431 -38.38 -11.71 -15.37
N PHE A 432 -37.91 -12.02 -14.16
CA PHE A 432 -36.50 -11.90 -13.78
C PHE A 432 -35.67 -12.96 -14.51
N MET A 433 -34.70 -12.55 -15.31
CA MET A 433 -33.82 -13.48 -16.02
C MET A 433 -32.83 -14.11 -15.02
N LYS A 434 -32.90 -15.44 -14.85
CA LYS A 434 -31.89 -16.17 -14.07
C LYS A 434 -30.57 -16.15 -14.84
N PHE A 435 -29.53 -15.63 -14.19
CA PHE A 435 -28.16 -15.68 -14.68
C PHE A 435 -27.66 -17.14 -14.63
N GLU A 436 -27.51 -17.77 -15.79
CA GLU A 436 -26.63 -18.92 -15.98
C GLU A 436 -25.49 -18.47 -16.89
N SER A 437 -24.27 -18.46 -16.34
CA SER A 437 -23.04 -18.24 -17.09
C SER A 437 -22.93 -19.30 -18.18
N ASN A 438 -23.18 -18.91 -19.43
CA ASN A 438 -23.00 -19.75 -20.60
C ASN A 438 -21.81 -19.26 -21.41
N TYR A 439 -20.60 -19.61 -21.02
CA TYR A 439 -19.52 -19.75 -21.99
C TYR A 439 -18.68 -21.02 -21.74
N PRO A 440 -18.94 -22.08 -22.53
CA PRO A 440 -17.90 -22.97 -22.99
C PRO A 440 -17.08 -22.28 -24.10
N HIS A 441 -15.78 -22.53 -24.09
CA HIS A 441 -14.76 -22.10 -25.05
C HIS A 441 -15.24 -21.93 -26.51
N LEU A 442 -15.04 -20.74 -27.09
CA LEU A 442 -15.02 -20.55 -28.55
C LEU A 442 -13.55 -20.36 -28.99
N ILE A 443 -12.90 -21.49 -29.26
CA ILE A 443 -11.71 -21.53 -30.13
C ILE A 443 -12.22 -21.94 -31.51
N GLY A 444 -12.04 -21.08 -32.52
CA GLY A 444 -12.32 -21.43 -33.90
C GLY A 444 -12.17 -20.24 -34.85
N THR A 445 -11.20 -20.33 -35.76
CA THR A 445 -11.09 -19.48 -36.95
C THR A 445 -11.90 -20.11 -38.08
N LEU A 446 -12.79 -19.37 -38.73
CA LEU A 446 -13.46 -19.82 -39.96
C LEU A 446 -12.54 -19.51 -41.16
N TRP A 447 -11.88 -20.53 -41.71
CA TRP A 447 -11.21 -20.44 -43.01
C TRP A 447 -12.24 -20.75 -44.10
N ILE A 448 -12.47 -19.83 -45.03
CA ILE A 448 -13.19 -20.11 -46.27
C ILE A 448 -12.11 -20.29 -47.34
N ASP A 449 -11.92 -21.53 -47.77
CA ASP A 449 -11.09 -21.88 -48.91
C ASP A 449 -11.80 -21.42 -50.20
N PRO A 450 -11.18 -20.59 -51.06
CA PRO A 450 -11.78 -20.28 -52.35
C PRO A 450 -11.59 -21.48 -53.30
N ASP A 451 -12.68 -22.21 -53.57
CA ASP A 451 -12.75 -23.09 -54.72
C ASP A 451 -12.75 -22.23 -56.01
N PHE A 452 -11.58 -22.24 -56.69
CA PHE A 452 -11.24 -21.85 -58.08
C PHE A 452 -12.03 -20.76 -58.81
#